data_AF-A0A2G9MEN9-F1
#
_entry.id   AF-A0A2G9MEN9-F1
#
_cell.length_a   1.000
_cell.length_b   1.000
_cell.length_c   1.000
_cell.angle_alpha   90.00
_cell.angle_beta   90.00
_cell.angle_gamma   90.00
#
_symmetry.space_group_name_H-M   'P 1'
#
loop_
_entity.id
_entity.type
_entity.pdbx_description
1 polymer ?
#
loop_
_entity_poly.entity_id
_entity_poly.type
_entity_poly.pdbx_seq_one_letter_code
_entity_poly.pdbx_strand_id
1 'polypeptide(L)' 'MSGPGEGKINLGKADVYLYLKGKSNARITHIDIELDKLNKIVKNGEATYVACKKGGFLLA' A
#
# COMPACT_ATOMS: atom_id res chain seq x y z
N MET A 1 15.88 -4.47 9.49
CA MET A 1 14.58 -4.13 10.11
C MET A 1 14.35 -5.10 11.25
N SER A 2 14.09 -4.59 12.46
CA SER A 2 13.60 -5.41 13.57
C SER A 2 12.38 -6.20 13.11
N GLY A 3 12.33 -7.48 13.47
CA GLY A 3 11.26 -8.41 13.07
C GLY A 3 9.86 -7.92 13.49
N PRO A 4 8.80 -8.69 13.17
CA PRO A 4 7.47 -8.33 13.61
C PRO A 4 7.40 -8.32 15.15
N GLY A 5 7.24 -7.13 15.73
CA GLY A 5 6.83 -6.99 17.14
C GLY A 5 5.35 -7.37 17.30
N GLU A 6 4.89 -7.45 18.54
CA GLU A 6 3.47 -7.72 18.84
C GLU A 6 2.56 -6.75 18.07
N GLY A 7 1.54 -7.28 17.39
CA GLY A 7 0.63 -6.51 16.52
C GLY A 7 1.12 -6.25 15.09
N LYS A 8 2.36 -6.62 14.72
CA LYS A 8 2.88 -6.44 13.36
C LYS A 8 2.67 -7.70 12.50
N ILE A 9 1.68 -7.64 11.60
CA ILE A 9 1.35 -8.76 10.72
C ILE A 9 2.22 -8.70 9.46
N ASN A 10 2.97 -9.78 9.17
CA ASN A 10 3.66 -9.92 7.89
C ASN A 10 2.70 -10.42 6.81
N LEU A 11 2.39 -9.56 5.83
CA LEU A 11 1.49 -9.90 4.74
C LEU A 11 2.19 -10.70 3.62
N GLY A 12 3.51 -10.57 3.49
CA GLY A 12 4.34 -11.27 2.50
C GLY A 12 4.87 -10.33 1.41
N LYS A 13 5.14 -10.90 0.22
CA LYS A 13 5.50 -10.12 -0.97
C LYS A 13 4.22 -9.67 -1.66
N ALA A 14 4.17 -8.39 -2.03
CA ALA A 14 3.08 -7.78 -2.79
C ALA A 14 3.66 -7.25 -4.10
N ASP A 15 2.81 -7.18 -5.12
CA ASP A 15 3.16 -6.47 -6.36
C ASP A 15 2.93 -4.98 -6.13
N VAL A 16 3.92 -4.17 -6.54
CA VAL A 16 3.93 -2.73 -6.27
C VAL A 16 4.11 -1.98 -7.58
N TYR A 17 3.15 -1.15 -7.92
CA TYR A 17 3.12 -0.40 -9.17
C TYR A 17 3.13 1.10 -8.91
N LEU A 18 3.92 1.84 -9.68
CA LEU A 18 3.86 3.30 -9.71
C LEU A 18 2.99 3.75 -10.88
N TYR A 19 1.81 4.27 -10.58
CA TYR A 19 0.95 4.92 -11.56
C TYR A 19 1.34 6.38 -11.70
N LEU A 20 1.77 6.77 -12.90
CA LEU A 20 2.17 8.13 -13.19
C LEU A 20 0.98 8.97 -13.67
N LYS A 21 0.85 10.19 -13.14
CA LYS A 21 -0.16 11.14 -13.59
C LYS A 21 -0.17 11.30 -15.11
N GLY A 22 -1.36 11.22 -15.71
CA GLY A 22 -1.55 11.37 -17.16
C GLY A 22 -1.23 10.13 -17.98
N LYS A 23 -0.84 9.02 -17.34
CA LYS A 23 -0.73 7.68 -17.95
C LYS A 23 -1.85 6.80 -17.42
N SER A 24 -2.35 5.88 -18.24
CA SER A 24 -3.40 4.92 -17.86
C SER A 24 -4.62 5.55 -17.16
N ASN A 25 -5.02 6.75 -17.58
CA ASN A 25 -6.09 7.55 -16.97
C ASN A 25 -5.88 7.95 -15.49
N ALA A 26 -4.67 7.82 -14.95
CA ALA A 26 -4.34 8.23 -13.59
C ALA A 26 -4.39 9.76 -13.45
N ARG A 27 -5.29 10.26 -12.61
CA ARG A 27 -5.44 11.71 -12.34
C ARG A 27 -4.30 12.29 -11.50
N ILE A 28 -3.69 11.46 -10.67
CA ILE A 28 -2.56 11.79 -9.80
C ILE A 28 -1.53 10.66 -9.87
N THR A 29 -0.28 10.97 -9.52
CA THR A 29 0.74 9.93 -9.33
C THR A 29 0.49 9.24 -8.01
N HIS A 30 0.34 7.91 -8.02
CA HIS A 30 0.05 7.09 -6.84
C HIS A 30 0.69 5.71 -6.97
N ILE A 31 0.71 4.97 -5.88
CA ILE A 31 1.28 3.62 -5.82
C ILE A 31 0.17 2.64 -5.49
N ASP A 32 0.05 1.62 -6.33
CA ASP A 32 -0.85 0.49 -6.08
C ASP A 32 -0.04 -0.66 -5.47
N ILE A 33 -0.58 -1.24 -4.40
CA ILE A 33 -0.02 -2.41 -3.73
C ILE A 33 -1.07 -3.50 -3.82
N GLU A 34 -0.79 -4.52 -4.63
CA GLU A 34 -1.71 -5.61 -4.91
C GLU A 34 -1.28 -6.88 -4.15
N LEU A 35 -2.20 -7.40 -3.33
CA LEU A 35 -2.02 -8.63 -2.58
C LEU A 35 -3.37 -9.19 -2.12
N ASP A 36 -3.65 -10.47 -2.38
CA ASP A 36 -4.93 -11.11 -2.02
C ASP A 36 -5.32 -10.95 -0.54
N LYS A 37 -4.34 -10.89 0.36
CA LYS A 37 -4.59 -10.68 1.80
C LYS A 37 -5.13 -9.29 2.11
N LEU A 38 -4.83 -8.28 1.29
CA LEU A 38 -5.34 -6.91 1.48
C LEU A 38 -6.85 -6.85 1.28
N ASN A 39 -7.44 -7.73 0.47
CA ASN A 39 -8.89 -7.80 0.26
C ASN A 39 -9.69 -8.09 1.55
N LYS A 40 -9.02 -8.64 2.58
CA LYS A 40 -9.63 -8.89 3.90
C LYS A 40 -9.47 -7.72 4.87
N ILE A 41 -8.61 -6.75 4.53
CA ILE A 41 -8.19 -5.65 5.39
C ILE A 41 -8.81 -4.34 4.89
N VAL A 42 -8.69 -4.06 3.60
CA VAL A 42 -9.21 -2.87 2.93
C VAL A 42 -10.57 -3.20 2.34
N LYS A 43 -11.59 -2.39 2.65
CA LYS A 43 -12.93 -2.61 2.10
C LYS A 43 -13.05 -2.02 0.69
N ASN A 44 -13.94 -2.57 -0.12
CA ASN A 44 -14.23 -2.01 -1.43
C ASN A 44 -14.70 -0.55 -1.31
N GLY A 45 -14.08 0.33 -2.10
CA GLY A 45 -14.38 1.77 -2.09
C GLY A 45 -13.72 2.55 -0.95
N GLU A 46 -12.95 1.90 -0.09
CA GLU A 46 -12.19 2.57 0.96
C GLU A 46 -10.93 3.19 0.36
N ALA A 47 -10.80 4.52 0.50
CA ALA A 47 -9.56 5.23 0.18
C ALA A 47 -8.69 5.25 1.43
N THR A 48 -7.60 4.48 1.42
CA THR A 48 -6.63 4.45 2.52
C THR A 48 -5.46 5.39 2.21
N TYR A 49 -5.14 6.27 3.16
CA TYR A 49 -4.03 7.22 3.05
C TYR A 49 -2.87 6.77 3.93
N VAL A 50 -1.65 6.90 3.42
CA VAL A 50 -0.44 6.54 4.15
C VAL A 50 0.49 7.75 4.28
N ALA A 51 1.11 7.89 5.44
CA ALA A 51 2.20 8.82 5.64
C ALA A 51 3.49 8.24 5.02
N CYS A 52 4.14 9.03 4.17
CA CYS A 52 5.41 8.65 3.57
C CYS A 52 6.55 8.70 4.59
N LYS A 53 7.39 7.67 4.61
CA LYS A 53 8.68 7.66 5.34
C LYS A 53 9.78 7.25 4.38
N LYS A 54 11.01 7.75 4.59
CA LYS A 54 12.16 7.30 3.80
C LYS A 54 12.28 5.76 3.92
N GLY A 55 12.13 5.06 2.79
CA GLY A 55 12.18 3.59 2.72
C GLY A 55 10.84 2.85 2.88
N GLY A 56 9.69 3.54 2.92
CA GLY A 56 8.39 2.87 2.91
C GLY A 56 7.20 3.78 3.24
N PHE A 57 6.11 3.16 3.67
CA PHE A 57 4.86 3.84 4.03
C PHE A 57 4.45 3.47 5.46
N LEU A 58 3.78 4.40 6.15
CA LEU A 58 3.14 4.18 7.44
C LEU A 58 1.63 4.42 7.25
N LEU A 59 0.81 3.41 7.50
CA LEU A 59 -0.63 3.60 7.69
C LEU A 59 -0.82 4.31 9.04
N ALA A 60 -1.43 5.49 9.02
CA ALA A 60 -1.73 6.30 10.20
C ALA A 60 -3.21 6.15 10.58
#